data_AF-A0A3D3ZL52-F1
#
_entry.id   AF-A0A3D3ZL52-F1
#
_cell.length_a   1.000
_cell.length_b   1.000
_cell.length_c   1.000
_cell.angle_alpha   90.00
_cell.angle_beta   90.00
_cell.angle_gamma   90.00
#
_symmetry.space_group_name_H-M   'P 1'
#
loop_
_entity.id
_entity.type
_entity.pdbx_description
1 polymer ?
#
loop_
_entity_poly.entity_id
_entity_poly.type
_entity_poly.pdbx_seq_one_letter_code
_entity_poly.pdbx_strand_id
1 'polypeptide(L)'
;MFRVMELFSRLQRNLVPLEAQRDPVSVYATQDDSHSTVSLLFINKSPTTQLAQISAQNSLFMISPWTSLDVSLKGYSMVVVTLHRNGSGSDEAYSFIAPANNDASTGLVVHAICGNKTDAL
;
A
#
# COMPACT_ATOMS: atom_id res chain seq x y z
N MET A 1 14.57 -5.94 11.68
CA MET A 1 14.26 -4.49 11.78
C MET A 1 14.51 -3.73 10.48
N PHE A 2 15.64 -3.91 9.78
CA PHE A 2 15.97 -3.16 8.55
C PHE A 2 14.90 -3.20 7.43
N ARG A 3 14.21 -4.32 7.24
CA ARG A 3 13.17 -4.48 6.18
C ARG A 3 11.88 -3.70 6.42
N VAL A 4 11.49 -3.55 7.69
CA VAL A 4 10.36 -2.69 8.05
C VAL A 4 10.74 -1.23 7.79
N MET A 5 11.95 -0.82 8.17
CA MET A 5 12.47 0.51 7.84
C MET A 5 12.57 0.76 6.33
N GLU A 6 12.90 -0.28 5.55
CA GLU A 6 12.88 -0.23 4.09
C GLU A 6 11.47 0.08 3.54
N LEU A 7 10.40 -0.50 4.11
CA LEU A 7 9.02 -0.13 3.76
C LEU A 7 8.69 1.32 4.12
N PHE A 8 9.02 1.74 5.35
CA PHE A 8 8.78 3.11 5.80
C PHE A 8 9.56 4.14 4.97
N SER A 9 10.73 3.79 4.41
CA SER A 9 11.50 4.66 3.52
C SER A 9 10.80 5.00 2.21
N ARG A 10 9.73 4.27 1.86
CA ARG A 10 8.91 4.50 0.66
C ARG A 10 7.75 5.46 0.90
N LEU A 11 7.52 5.87 2.15
CA LEU A 11 6.47 6.84 2.47
C LEU A 11 6.89 8.25 2.08
N GLN A 12 5.90 9.05 1.73
CA GLN A 12 6.10 10.46 1.44
C GLN A 12 6.16 11.28 2.73
N ARG A 13 6.60 12.53 2.59
CA ARG A 13 6.90 13.39 3.73
C ARG A 13 5.66 13.83 4.52
N ASN A 14 4.54 14.10 3.85
CA ASN A 14 3.38 14.71 4.48
C ASN A 14 2.32 13.68 4.79
N LEU A 15 1.90 13.56 6.06
CA LEU A 15 0.79 12.69 6.44
C LEU A 15 -0.53 13.28 5.97
N VAL A 16 -1.34 12.47 5.29
CA VAL A 16 -2.70 12.82 4.87
C VAL A 16 -3.69 12.16 5.83
N PRO A 17 -4.56 12.94 6.50
CA PRO A 17 -5.57 12.36 7.37
C PRO A 17 -6.55 11.52 6.56
N LEU A 18 -6.74 10.27 6.99
CA LEU A 18 -7.73 9.35 6.43
C LEU A 18 -8.83 9.12 7.47
N GLU A 19 -10.08 9.30 7.05
CA GLU A 19 -11.24 8.92 7.87
C GLU A 19 -11.46 7.40 7.91
N ALA A 20 -10.91 6.67 6.94
CA ALA A 20 -11.08 5.22 6.80
C ALA A 20 -10.04 4.44 7.63
N GLN A 21 -10.25 4.36 8.94
CA GLN A 21 -9.66 3.30 9.77
C GLN A 21 -10.67 2.17 9.91
N ARG A 22 -10.33 0.95 9.44
CA ARG A 22 -11.25 -0.19 9.47
C ARG A 22 -10.59 -1.40 10.11
N ASP A 23 -10.95 -1.73 11.34
CA ASP A 23 -10.46 -2.98 11.94
C ASP A 23 -10.91 -4.19 11.06
N PRO A 24 -10.02 -5.15 10.74
CA PRO A 24 -8.67 -5.39 11.29
C PRO A 24 -7.49 -4.72 10.56
N VAL A 25 -7.75 -3.82 9.59
CA VAL A 25 -6.76 -3.16 8.74
C VAL A 25 -6.57 -1.68 9.10
N SER A 26 -5.36 -1.31 9.50
CA SER A 26 -5.00 0.10 9.66
C SER A 26 -4.45 0.66 8.35
N VAL A 27 -4.81 1.90 8.02
CA VAL A 27 -4.37 2.57 6.79
C VAL A 27 -3.78 3.93 7.12
N TYR A 28 -2.65 4.26 6.53
CA TYR A 28 -2.02 5.58 6.64
C TYR A 28 -1.69 6.10 5.25
N ALA A 29 -2.06 7.34 4.95
CA ALA A 29 -1.71 7.98 3.69
C ALA A 29 -0.62 9.02 3.91
N THR A 30 0.31 9.09 2.97
CA THR A 30 1.30 10.15 2.88
C THR A 30 1.33 10.70 1.46
N GLN A 31 1.72 11.96 1.31
CA GLN A 31 1.80 12.64 0.03
C GLN A 31 3.07 13.49 -0.09
N ASP A 32 3.57 13.65 -1.31
CA ASP A 32 4.68 14.54 -1.64
C ASP A 32 4.24 16.02 -1.63
N ASP A 33 5.21 16.93 -1.59
CA ASP A 33 4.95 18.38 -1.58
C ASP A 33 4.27 18.87 -2.89
N SER A 34 4.52 18.17 -4.01
CA SER A 34 3.93 18.46 -5.32
C SER A 34 2.52 17.90 -5.52
N HIS A 35 1.99 17.12 -4.57
CA HIS A 35 0.73 16.39 -4.71
C HIS A 35 0.66 15.50 -5.97
N SER A 36 1.80 14.99 -6.42
CA SER A 36 1.93 14.09 -7.57
C SER A 36 2.08 12.62 -7.16
N THR A 37 2.45 12.35 -5.91
CA THR A 37 2.70 11.00 -5.42
C THR A 37 2.01 10.79 -4.08
N VAL A 38 1.24 9.71 -3.98
CA VAL A 38 0.55 9.32 -2.74
C VAL A 38 1.02 7.92 -2.35
N SER A 39 1.52 7.76 -1.13
CA SER A 39 1.87 6.44 -0.59
C SER A 39 0.88 6.04 0.51
N LEU A 40 0.29 4.86 0.37
CA LEU A 40 -0.68 4.25 1.29
C LEU A 40 -0.02 3.07 2.00
N LEU A 41 0.10 3.13 3.32
CA LEU A 41 0.54 2.02 4.16
C LEU A 41 -0.68 1.30 4.73
N PHE A 42 -0.81 0.02 4.39
CA PHE A 42 -1.78 -0.90 4.95
C PHE A 42 -1.11 -1.82 5.96
N ILE A 43 -1.77 -2.06 7.09
CA ILE A 43 -1.33 -3.01 8.12
C ILE A 43 -2.50 -3.93 8.44
N ASN A 44 -2.41 -5.19 8.01
CA ASN A 44 -3.40 -6.21 8.37
C ASN A 44 -3.00 -6.87 9.69
N LYS A 45 -3.78 -6.62 10.74
CA LYS A 45 -3.54 -7.16 12.09
C LYS A 45 -4.23 -8.52 12.32
N SER A 46 -4.99 -9.02 11.36
CA SER A 46 -5.69 -10.29 11.46
C SER A 46 -4.87 -11.45 10.86
N PRO A 47 -5.14 -12.70 11.25
CA PRO A 47 -4.54 -13.87 10.61
C PRO A 47 -5.11 -14.17 9.21
N THR A 48 -6.22 -13.53 8.82
CA THR A 48 -6.90 -13.77 7.55
C THR A 48 -6.47 -12.77 6.48
N THR A 49 -6.53 -13.19 5.21
CA THR A 49 -6.28 -12.27 4.09
C THR A 49 -7.44 -11.29 3.95
N GLN A 50 -7.13 -10.01 3.75
CA GLN A 50 -8.10 -8.94 3.53
C GLN A 50 -7.92 -8.35 2.13
N LEU A 51 -8.98 -7.82 1.54
CA LEU A 51 -8.92 -7.11 0.26
C LEU A 51 -9.08 -5.62 0.51
N ALA A 52 -8.09 -4.82 0.14
CA ALA A 52 -8.16 -3.36 0.17
C ALA A 52 -8.45 -2.84 -1.24
N GLN A 53 -9.54 -2.10 -1.39
CA GLN A 53 -9.90 -1.44 -2.64
C GLN A 53 -9.57 0.04 -2.53
N ILE A 54 -8.73 0.53 -3.42
CA ILE A 54 -8.27 1.90 -3.46
C ILE A 54 -8.94 2.58 -4.64
N SER A 55 -9.70 3.63 -4.37
CA SER A 55 -10.37 4.43 -5.39
C SER A 55 -10.36 5.91 -5.00
N ALA A 56 -10.23 6.79 -5.99
CA ALA A 56 -10.33 8.23 -5.78
C ALA A 56 -11.81 8.64 -5.73
N GLN A 57 -12.22 9.33 -4.65
CA GLN A 57 -13.61 9.78 -4.48
C GLN A 57 -13.97 10.98 -5.39
N ASN A 58 -12.98 11.78 -5.82
CA ASN A 58 -13.21 12.92 -6.71
C ASN A 58 -13.17 12.50 -8.18
N SER A 59 -14.25 11.90 -8.66
CA SER A 59 -14.47 11.60 -10.09
C SER A 59 -15.57 12.47 -10.70
N LEU A 60 -15.52 13.79 -10.48
CA LEU A 60 -16.56 14.70 -10.95
C LEU A 60 -16.75 14.75 -12.48
N PHE A 61 -15.87 14.12 -13.28
CA PHE A 61 -16.00 14.01 -14.74
C PHE A 61 -15.42 12.71 -15.33
N MET A 62 -15.65 11.54 -14.69
CA MET A 62 -15.21 10.20 -15.12
C MET A 62 -13.69 9.95 -15.29
N ILE A 63 -12.84 10.98 -15.29
CA ILE A 63 -11.39 10.83 -15.41
C ILE A 63 -10.76 11.16 -14.05
N SER A 64 -10.49 10.12 -13.26
CA SER A 64 -9.63 10.25 -12.08
C SER A 64 -8.17 10.30 -12.56
N PRO A 65 -7.34 11.23 -12.05
CA PRO A 65 -5.91 11.22 -12.32
C PRO A 65 -5.18 10.10 -11.54
N TRP A 66 -5.89 9.36 -10.70
CA TRP A 66 -5.38 8.24 -9.92
C TRP A 66 -5.99 6.93 -10.40
N THR A 67 -5.16 5.90 -10.56
CA THR A 67 -5.59 4.54 -10.87
C THR A 67 -6.35 3.93 -9.69
N SER A 68 -7.42 3.20 -9.97
CA SER A 68 -8.06 2.33 -8.97
C SER A 68 -7.32 1.00 -8.88
N LEU A 69 -7.05 0.53 -7.66
CA LEU A 69 -6.29 -0.70 -7.42
C LEU A 69 -6.98 -1.56 -6.37
N ASP A 70 -6.94 -2.87 -6.58
CA ASP A 70 -7.31 -3.87 -5.59
C ASP A 70 -6.03 -4.55 -5.07
N VAL A 71 -5.86 -4.57 -3.75
CA VAL A 71 -4.65 -5.05 -3.09
C VAL A 71 -5.01 -6.15 -2.10
N SER A 72 -4.44 -7.34 -2.31
CA SER A 72 -4.52 -8.45 -1.37
C SER A 72 -3.55 -8.21 -0.20
N LEU A 73 -4.07 -8.23 1.01
CA LEU A 73 -3.31 -8.05 2.25
C LEU A 73 -3.28 -9.39 3.01
N LYS A 74 -2.16 -10.12 2.95
CA LYS A 74 -2.00 -11.38 3.69
C LYS A 74 -2.18 -11.18 5.19
N GLY A 75 -2.45 -12.27 5.92
CA GLY A 75 -2.52 -12.22 7.38
C GLY A 75 -1.21 -11.72 8.00
N TYR A 76 -1.31 -10.85 9.02
CA TYR A 76 -0.15 -10.25 9.69
C TYR A 76 0.87 -9.61 8.74
N SER A 77 0.40 -8.85 7.74
CA SER A 77 1.26 -8.22 6.74
C SER A 77 1.20 -6.70 6.76
N MET A 78 2.23 -6.08 6.20
CA MET A 78 2.28 -4.66 5.88
C MET A 78 2.47 -4.50 4.38
N VAL A 79 1.75 -3.56 3.77
CA VAL A 79 1.87 -3.25 2.34
C VAL A 79 1.93 -1.75 2.16
N VAL A 80 2.92 -1.24 1.44
CA VAL A 80 3.01 0.15 0.99
C VAL A 80 2.69 0.19 -0.49
N VAL A 81 1.67 0.96 -0.87
CA VAL A 81 1.29 1.20 -2.25
C VAL A 81 1.59 2.65 -2.57
N THR A 82 2.38 2.91 -3.61
CA THR A 82 2.71 4.24 -4.09
C THR A 82 1.99 4.47 -5.42
N LEU A 83 1.10 5.45 -5.42
CA LEU A 83 0.34 5.91 -6.56
C LEU A 83 0.98 7.15 -7.16
N HIS A 84 1.01 7.22 -8.48
CA HIS A 84 1.50 8.38 -9.22
C HIS A 84 0.35 9.05 -9.98
N ARG A 85 0.23 10.36 -9.83
CA ARG A 85 -0.78 11.16 -10.51
C ARG A 85 -0.53 11.12 -12.02
N ASN A 86 -1.55 10.71 -12.78
CA ASN A 86 -1.50 10.44 -14.23
C ASN A 86 -0.49 9.34 -14.63
N GLY A 87 0.05 8.60 -13.67
CA GLY A 87 1.02 7.53 -13.89
C GLY A 87 0.31 6.22 -14.20
N SER A 88 -0.15 6.04 -15.44
CA SER A 88 -0.68 4.73 -15.85
C SER A 88 0.46 3.71 -15.92
N GLY A 89 0.49 2.75 -14.98
CA GLY A 89 1.44 1.63 -14.99
C GLY A 89 2.78 1.89 -14.30
N SER A 90 2.92 2.97 -13.53
CA SER A 90 4.10 3.26 -12.69
C SER A 90 3.78 3.20 -11.19
N ASP A 91 2.60 2.69 -10.83
CA ASP A 91 2.23 2.51 -9.43
C ASP A 91 3.03 1.34 -8.86
N GLU A 92 3.52 1.45 -7.64
CA GLU A 92 4.39 0.44 -7.02
C GLU A 92 3.76 -0.08 -5.73
N ALA A 93 3.93 -1.35 -5.44
CA ALA A 93 3.52 -1.95 -4.18
C ALA A 93 4.66 -2.77 -3.58
N TYR A 94 4.93 -2.54 -2.30
CA TYR A 94 5.92 -3.23 -1.51
C TYR A 94 5.20 -3.94 -0.36
N SER A 95 5.37 -5.26 -0.22
CA SER A 95 4.76 -6.02 0.88
C SER A 95 5.80 -6.67 1.77
N PHE A 96 5.45 -6.83 3.04
CA PHE A 96 6.19 -7.60 4.02
C PHE A 96 5.19 -8.42 4.84
N ILE A 97 5.43 -9.72 4.92
CA ILE A 97 4.62 -10.64 5.72
C ILE A 97 5.42 -10.95 6.98
N ALA A 98 4.81 -10.75 8.14
CA ALA A 98 5.45 -11.14 9.40
C ALA A 98 5.59 -12.67 9.44
N PRO A 99 6.77 -13.20 9.82
CA PRO A 99 6.94 -14.64 9.96
C PRO A 99 6.01 -15.17 11.05
N ALA A 100 5.32 -16.28 10.77
CA ALA A 100 4.36 -16.91 11.68
C ALA A 100 5.01 -17.56 12.91
N ASN A 101 6.32 -17.79 12.86
CA ASN A 101 7.11 -18.44 13.90
C ASN A 101 8.25 -17.51 14.33
N ASN A 102 8.91 -17.78 15.47
CA ASN A 102 10.20 -17.18 15.86
C ASN A 102 11.36 -17.58 14.92
N ASP A 103 11.05 -17.79 13.65
CA ASP A 103 12.01 -18.10 12.62
C ASP A 103 12.80 -16.82 12.33
N ALA A 104 14.12 -16.88 12.57
CA ALA A 104 15.03 -15.76 12.37
C ALA A 104 15.21 -15.41 10.88
N SER A 105 14.57 -16.14 9.97
CA SER A 105 14.49 -15.76 8.57
C SER A 105 13.58 -14.53 8.43
N THR A 106 14.21 -13.37 8.29
CA THR A 106 13.51 -12.13 7.96
C THR A 106 12.71 -12.32 6.68
N GLY A 107 11.38 -12.20 6.77
CA GLY A 107 10.49 -12.20 5.60
C GLY A 107 11.00 -11.22 4.53
N LEU A 108 10.95 -11.66 3.27
CA LEU A 108 11.40 -10.85 2.13
C LEU A 108 10.41 -9.71 1.89
N VAL A 109 10.95 -8.53 1.56
CA VAL A 109 10.12 -7.45 1.01
C VAL A 109 9.86 -7.79 -0.45
N VAL A 110 8.60 -7.96 -0.82
CA VAL A 110 8.20 -8.23 -2.20
C VAL A 110 7.83 -6.91 -2.85
N HIS A 111 8.37 -6.65 -4.03
CA HIS A 111 8.05 -5.46 -4.84
C HIS A 111 7.28 -5.89 -6.08
N ALA A 112 6.18 -5.21 -6.36
CA ALA A 112 5.39 -5.37 -7.59
C ALA A 112 5.05 -4.01 -8.19
N ILE A 113 5.04 -3.93 -9.52
CA ILE A 113 4.59 -2.74 -10.24
C ILE A 113 3.12 -2.96 -10.61
N CYS A 114 2.24 -2.15 -10.03
CA CYS A 114 0.81 -2.18 -10.25
C CYS A 114 0.48 -1.63 -11.65
N GLY A 115 -0.22 -2.44 -12.45
CA GLY A 115 -0.61 -2.09 -13.84
C GLY A 115 -0.18 -3.11 -14.89
N ASN A 116 0.64 -4.10 -14.54
CA ASN A 116 0.95 -5.24 -15.40
C ASN A 116 0.84 -6.55 -14.61
N LYS A 117 -0.28 -7.24 -14.82
CA LYS A 117 -0.66 -8.55 -14.27
C LYS A 117 -0.91 -8.66 -12.76
N THR A 118 -1.82 -9.59 -12.50
CA THR A 118 -2.32 -10.16 -11.24
C THR A 118 -1.22 -10.81 -10.40
N ASP A 119 -0.15 -10.10 -10.09
CA ASP A 119 0.83 -10.61 -9.13
C ASP A 119 0.22 -10.52 -7.73
N ALA A 120 -0.06 -11.69 -7.17
CA ALA A 120 -0.58 -11.81 -5.83
C ALA A 120 0.50 -11.37 -4.83
N LEU A 121 0.37 -10.15 -4.31
CA LEU A 121 0.98 -9.74 -3.05
C LEU A 121 0.26 -10.40 -1.86
#